data_AF-A0A7X7DUR6-F1
#
_entry.id   AF-A0A7X7DUR6-F1
#
_cell.length_a   1.000
_cell.length_b   1.000
_cell.length_c   1.000
_cell.angle_alpha   90.00
_cell.angle_beta   90.00
_cell.angle_gamma   90.00
#
_symmetry.space_group_name_H-M   'P 1'
#
loop_
_entity.id
_entity.type
_entity.pdbx_description
1 polymer ?
#
loop_
_entity_poly.entity_id
_entity_poly.type
_entity_poly.pdbx_seq_one_letter_code
_entity_poly.pdbx_strand_id
1 'polypeptide(L)' 'MEIHLHTEEIEELKSLMEEDEFTGAVEVFAREMLLEGMSYHKARQPGGYLHPEEK' A
#
# COMPACT_ATOMS: atom_id res chain seq x y z
N MET A 1 11.29 6.87 -6.19
CA MET A 1 11.19 5.40 -6.12
C MET A 1 10.50 4.99 -7.39
N GLU A 2 11.20 4.26 -8.23
CA GLU A 2 10.68 3.80 -9.51
C GLU A 2 10.12 2.39 -9.29
N ILE A 3 8.82 2.22 -9.54
CA ILE A 3 8.12 0.93 -9.40
C ILE A 3 7.86 0.42 -10.80
N HIS A 4 8.29 -0.80 -11.08
CA HIS A 4 7.98 -1.48 -12.34
C HIS A 4 6.91 -2.52 -12.03
N LEU A 5 5.76 -2.41 -12.70
CA LEU A 5 4.63 -3.30 -12.53
C LEU A 5 4.42 -4.11 -13.80
N HIS A 6 4.13 -5.38 -13.64
CA HIS A 6 3.62 -6.24 -14.70
C HIS A 6 2.15 -5.92 -14.99
N THR A 7 1.68 -6.27 -16.18
CA THR A 7 0.29 -6.00 -16.60
C THR A 7 -0.73 -6.63 -15.65
N GLU A 8 -0.46 -7.84 -15.15
CA GLU A 8 -1.36 -8.54 -14.20
C GLU A 8 -1.46 -7.79 -12.87
N GLU A 9 -0.33 -7.27 -12.36
CA GLU A 9 -0.28 -6.48 -11.12
C GLU A 9 -1.01 -5.13 -11.28
N ILE A 10 -0.96 -4.53 -12.48
CA ILE A 10 -1.70 -3.30 -12.78
C ILE A 10 -3.21 -3.54 -12.73
N GLU A 11 -3.69 -4.66 -13.28
CA GLU A 11 -5.12 -4.97 -13.26
C GLU A 11 -5.61 -5.27 -11.84
N GLU A 12 -4.83 -6.00 -11.04
CA GLU A 12 -5.13 -6.23 -9.63
C GLU A 12 -5.19 -4.90 -8.85
N LEU A 13 -4.23 -4.01 -9.05
CA LEU A 13 -4.21 -2.69 -8.41
C LEU A 13 -5.42 -1.84 -8.80
N LYS A 14 -5.88 -1.89 -10.06
CA LYS A 14 -7.10 -1.17 -10.48
C LYS A 14 -8.34 -1.70 -9.78
N SER A 15 -8.47 -3.02 -9.62
CA SER A 15 -9.60 -3.60 -8.86
C SER A 15 -9.60 -3.11 -7.42
N LEU A 16 -8.43 -3.07 -6.77
CA LEU A 16 -8.30 -2.52 -5.41
C LEU A 16 -8.61 -1.02 -5.36
N MET A 17 -8.16 -0.24 -6.35
CA MET A 17 -8.51 1.18 -6.45
C MET A 17 -10.02 1.40 -6.57
N GLU A 18 -10.72 0.55 -7.32
CA GLU A 18 -12.18 0.62 -7.44
C GLU A 18 -12.88 0.30 -6.11
N GLU A 19 -12.40 -0.71 -5.37
CA GLU A 19 -12.91 -1.07 -4.04
C GLU A 19 -12.70 0.05 -3.01
N ASP A 20 -11.56 0.75 -3.08
CA ASP A 20 -11.20 1.86 -2.18
C ASP A 20 -11.75 3.22 -2.65
N GLU A 21 -12.54 3.26 -3.73
CA GLU A 21 -13.02 4.49 -4.39
C GLU A 21 -11.90 5.49 -4.74
N PHE A 22 -10.69 4.98 -4.99
CA PHE A 22 -9.49 5.76 -5.26
C PHE A 22 -9.44 6.20 -6.73
N THR A 23 -9.42 7.51 -6.98
CA THR A 23 -9.52 8.11 -8.33
C THR A 23 -8.19 8.61 -8.91
N GLY A 24 -7.07 8.35 -8.24
CA GLY A 24 -5.74 8.79 -8.64
C GLY A 24 -5.06 7.89 -9.67
N ALA A 25 -3.77 8.13 -9.91
CA ALA A 25 -2.95 7.28 -10.79
C ALA A 25 -2.58 5.96 -10.11
N VAL A 26 -2.50 4.88 -10.90
CA VAL A 26 -2.15 3.53 -10.41
C VAL A 26 -0.79 3.53 -9.71
N GLU A 27 0.19 4.28 -10.22
CA GLU A 27 1.52 4.36 -9.61
C GLU A 27 1.51 5.04 -8.23
N VAL A 28 0.56 5.96 -7.99
CA VAL A 28 0.39 6.62 -6.69
C VAL A 28 -0.19 5.62 -5.70
N PHE A 29 -1.24 4.91 -6.09
CA PHE A 29 -1.88 3.89 -5.27
C PHE A 29 -0.90 2.75 -4.91
N ALA A 30 -0.17 2.22 -5.91
CA ALA A 30 0.85 1.19 -5.69
C ALA A 30 1.93 1.64 -4.69
N ARG A 31 2.30 2.92 -4.73
CA ARG A 31 3.27 3.49 -3.80
C ARG A 31 2.72 3.60 -2.38
N GLU A 32 1.46 4.00 -2.22
CA GLU A 32 0.79 4.08 -0.93
C GLU A 32 0.66 2.68 -0.30
N MET A 33 0.19 1.69 -1.07
CA MET A 33 0.10 0.29 -0.64
C MET A 33 1.45 -0.29 -0.21
N LEU A 34 2.52 0.01 -0.95
CA LEU A 34 3.87 -0.43 -0.58
C LEU A 34 4.34 0.21 0.74
N LEU A 35 4.08 1.51 0.93
CA LEU A 35 4.44 2.22 2.16
C LEU A 35 3.64 1.71 3.36
N GLU A 36 2.36 1.43 3.18
CA GLU A 36 1.50 0.84 4.20
C GLU A 36 1.99 -0.56 4.59
N GLY A 37 2.25 -1.43 3.61
CA GLY A 37 2.80 -2.76 3.84
C GLY A 37 4.15 -2.72 4.56
N MET A 38 5.02 -1.77 4.20
CA MET A 38 6.29 -1.54 4.92
C MET A 38 6.07 -1.05 6.36
N SER A 39 5.10 -0.17 6.59
CA SER A 39 4.74 0.32 7.92
C SER A 39 4.26 -0.84 8.80
N TYR A 40 3.34 -1.65 8.29
CA TYR A 40 2.84 -2.85 8.95
C TYR A 40 3.97 -3.84 9.26
N HIS A 41 4.84 -4.11 8.29
CA HIS A 41 5.98 -5.01 8.47
C HIS A 41 6.91 -4.53 9.59
N LYS A 42 7.27 -3.24 9.59
CA LYS A 42 8.13 -2.63 10.63
C LYS A 42 7.52 -2.72 12.01
N ALA A 43 6.22 -2.49 12.11
CA ALA A 43 5.54 -2.53 13.38
C ALA A 43 5.39 -3.94 13.96
N ARG A 44 5.43 -4.97 13.10
CA ARG A 44 5.38 -6.38 13.50
C ARG A 44 6.75 -6.92 13.95
N GLN A 45 7.83 -6.15 13.79
CA GLN A 45 9.16 -6.51 14.29
C GLN A 45 9.27 -6.28 15.81
N PRO A 46 10.12 -7.03 16.53
CA PRO A 46 10.38 -6.78 17.95
C PRO A 46 10.89 -5.34 18.16
N GLY A 47 10.14 -4.53 18.91
CA GLY A 47 10.43 -3.10 19.11
C GLY A 47 9.85 -2.16 18.05
N GLY A 48 9.01 -2.66 17.15
CA GLY A 48 8.27 -1.85 16.17
C GLY A 48 7.16 -1.03 16.82
N TYR A 49 7.10 0.26 16.49
CA TYR A 49 6.01 1.15 16.90
C TYR A 49 4.85 0.98 15.90
N LEU A 50 3.96 0.02 16.14
CA LEU A 50 2.56 0.30 15.84
C LEU A 50 2.16 1.27 16.95
N HIS A 51 1.94 2.55 16.63
CA HIS A 51 1.08 3.33 17.50
C HIS A 51 -0.22 2.55 17.56
N PRO A 52 -0.58 1.95 18.71
CA PRO A 52 -1.97 1.59 18.90
C PRO A 52 -2.66 2.94 18.75
N GLU A 53 -3.71 3.00 17.95
CA GLU A 53 -4.72 4.02 18.18
C GLU A 53 -5.21 3.78 19.62
N GLU A 54 -4.55 4.43 20.57
CA GLU A 54 -5.12 4.75 21.86
C GLU A 54 -6.21 5.77 21.57
N LYS A 55 -7.41 5.25 21.28
CA LYS A 55 -8.68 5.74 21.80
C LYS A 55 -9.78 4.72 21.67
#